data_AF-A0A840NQ45-F1
#
_entry.id   AF-A0A840NQ45-F1
#
_cell.length_a   1.000
_cell.length_b   1.000
_cell.length_c   1.000
_cell.angle_alpha   90.00
_cell.angle_beta   90.00
_cell.angle_gamma   90.00
#
_symmetry.space_group_name_H-M   'P 1'
#
loop_
_entity.id
_entity.type
_entity.pdbx_description
1 polymer ?
#
loop_
_entity_poly.entity_id
_entity_poly.type
_entity_poly.pdbx_seq_one_letter_code
_entity_poly.pdbx_strand_id
1 'polypeptide(L)'
;MVERTDALTRTIGRRYQVTGELGRGGMGIVWRAWDQVIGREVAIKQLHVPDGVPPAERAVFEERVLREARAAGRLSDPAVVTVFDVLSEAGGTFIVMELVLAGTLTEVVGERGPMPPEQVLDLARRLLSALEAAHAAGIVHRDVKPSNIMISGSGVKLADFGIAQTLDDTRLTTSGSIIGSPSFMAPERIQGADATPASDLWSLGATLFFAAEGWLPFDRQTTAATLHAVLNETPRMTRTQGPLGSLIMGLLIADPRARFTSAQARALLATGPGPAATAQVPAGTAPVRSSARAGGFGRRPLIAAAVVLFVAGLLLGRFALVPGVPEAEEATLSYGPGGDLETFAPSKSDPCAVGTPRAGSTVPEQEVRRCSEPHDLEIYASGDPFGSGSTNDIAYPGEAELARFGEGMCAAYFASDKIVLPGKDAALRYGALVPSERSWELKRQTATDDDSDSDDGAQAVHCYLRTADGTRLTTSLATG
;
A
#
# COMPACT_ATOMS: atom_id res chain seq x y z
N MET A 1 1.97 -41.06 -24.28
CA MET A 1 2.49 -40.38 -25.50
C MET A 1 1.37 -40.16 -26.51
N VAL A 2 0.28 -39.49 -26.10
CA VAL A 2 -0.91 -39.24 -26.97
C VAL A 2 -1.44 -37.79 -26.85
N GLU A 3 -1.06 -37.01 -25.83
CA GLU A 3 -1.61 -35.64 -25.64
C GLU A 3 -0.94 -34.52 -26.46
N ARG A 4 0.22 -34.76 -27.09
CA ARG A 4 0.97 -33.69 -27.79
C ARG A 4 0.46 -33.37 -29.19
N THR A 5 -0.38 -34.22 -29.78
CA THR A 5 -0.77 -34.11 -31.19
C THR A 5 -2.09 -33.38 -31.42
N ASP A 6 -2.94 -33.24 -30.38
CA ASP A 6 -4.29 -32.65 -30.52
C ASP A 6 -4.31 -31.12 -30.36
N ALA A 7 -3.25 -30.55 -29.77
CA ALA A 7 -3.15 -29.10 -29.54
C ALA A 7 -2.98 -28.26 -30.82
N LEU A 8 -2.49 -28.85 -31.92
CA LEU A 8 -2.28 -28.14 -33.20
C LEU A 8 -3.57 -28.01 -34.05
N THR A 9 -4.66 -28.66 -33.66
CA THR A 9 -5.96 -28.63 -34.36
C THR A 9 -7.09 -27.98 -33.58
N ARG A 10 -6.89 -27.65 -32.29
CA ARG A 10 -7.92 -27.05 -31.45
C ARG A 10 -8.20 -25.60 -31.88
N THR A 11 -9.46 -25.30 -32.19
CA THR A 11 -9.93 -23.94 -32.46
C THR A 11 -10.97 -23.56 -31.42
N ILE A 12 -10.79 -22.43 -30.73
CA ILE A 12 -11.72 -21.89 -29.74
C ILE A 12 -12.61 -20.85 -30.43
N GLY A 13 -13.92 -20.91 -30.17
CA GLY A 13 -14.92 -20.01 -30.74
C GLY A 13 -14.96 -20.02 -32.27
N ARG A 14 -14.51 -21.12 -32.91
CA ARG A 14 -14.32 -21.24 -34.36
C ARG A 14 -13.50 -20.09 -35.01
N ARG A 15 -12.67 -19.41 -34.23
CA ARG A 15 -11.92 -18.22 -34.66
C ARG A 15 -10.46 -18.24 -34.21
N TYR A 16 -10.21 -18.76 -33.02
CA TYR A 16 -8.90 -18.70 -32.40
C TYR A 16 -8.22 -20.06 -32.48
N GLN A 17 -7.25 -20.19 -33.37
CA GLN A 17 -6.50 -21.43 -33.52
C GLN A 17 -5.44 -21.50 -32.44
N VAL A 18 -5.50 -22.51 -31.57
CA VAL A 18 -4.51 -22.71 -30.51
C VAL A 18 -3.18 -23.09 -31.15
N THR A 19 -2.11 -22.43 -30.71
CA THR A 19 -0.74 -22.66 -31.20
C THR A 19 0.20 -23.17 -30.11
N GLY A 20 -0.17 -23.07 -28.83
CA GLY A 20 0.57 -23.65 -27.72
C GLY A 20 -0.03 -23.32 -26.35
N GLU A 21 0.42 -24.02 -25.31
CA GLU A 21 0.12 -23.69 -23.91
C GLU A 21 1.18 -22.69 -23.40
N LEU A 22 0.74 -21.59 -22.79
CA LEU A 22 1.61 -20.59 -22.15
C LEU A 22 1.82 -20.89 -20.67
N GLY A 23 0.81 -21.45 -20.00
CA GLY A 23 0.90 -21.82 -18.60
C GLY A 23 -0.40 -22.39 -18.06
N ARG A 24 -0.31 -23.02 -16.88
CA ARG A 24 -1.42 -23.67 -16.18
C ARG A 24 -1.30 -23.46 -14.69
N GLY A 25 -2.41 -23.14 -14.04
CA GLY A 25 -2.49 -22.93 -12.59
C GLY A 25 -3.89 -23.23 -12.05
N GLY A 26 -4.12 -22.93 -10.76
CA GLY A 26 -5.39 -23.22 -10.07
C GLY A 26 -6.62 -22.56 -10.70
N MET A 27 -6.46 -21.42 -11.38
CA MET A 27 -7.54 -20.69 -12.04
C MET A 27 -7.79 -21.13 -13.50
N GLY A 28 -7.02 -22.08 -14.02
CA GLY A 28 -7.18 -22.63 -15.37
C GLY A 28 -5.91 -22.62 -16.22
N ILE A 29 -6.10 -22.59 -17.54
CA ILE A 29 -5.02 -22.74 -18.53
C ILE A 29 -4.97 -21.51 -19.42
N VAL A 30 -3.77 -21.02 -19.71
CA VAL A 30 -3.54 -19.92 -20.65
C VAL A 30 -2.93 -20.49 -21.93
N TRP A 31 -3.58 -20.21 -23.05
CA TRP A 31 -3.18 -20.67 -24.38
C TRP A 31 -2.65 -19.51 -25.21
N ARG A 32 -1.65 -19.77 -26.04
CA ARG A 32 -1.30 -18.94 -27.19
C ARG A 32 -2.20 -19.33 -28.35
N ALA A 33 -2.78 -18.36 -29.05
CA ALA A 33 -3.61 -18.62 -30.21
C ALA A 33 -3.43 -17.57 -31.30
N TRP A 34 -3.78 -17.95 -32.53
CA TRP A 34 -3.87 -17.07 -33.69
C TRP A 34 -5.33 -16.71 -33.95
N ASP A 35 -5.66 -15.41 -33.91
CA ASP A 35 -6.96 -14.89 -34.35
C ASP A 35 -7.03 -14.93 -35.88
N GLN A 36 -7.76 -15.89 -36.44
CA GLN A 36 -7.84 -16.13 -37.87
C GLN A 36 -8.58 -15.03 -38.64
N VAL A 37 -9.36 -14.18 -37.94
CA VAL A 37 -10.14 -13.11 -38.57
C VAL A 37 -9.35 -11.81 -38.62
N ILE A 38 -8.77 -11.39 -37.48
CA ILE A 38 -7.99 -10.14 -37.40
C ILE A 38 -6.55 -10.36 -37.89
N GLY A 39 -6.01 -11.57 -37.78
CA GLY A 39 -4.64 -11.91 -38.19
C GLY A 39 -3.59 -11.48 -37.18
N ARG A 40 -3.77 -11.83 -35.90
CA ARG A 40 -2.81 -11.52 -34.82
C ARG A 40 -2.74 -12.63 -33.78
N GLU A 41 -1.64 -12.64 -33.02
CA GLU A 41 -1.52 -13.51 -31.85
C GLU A 41 -2.26 -12.95 -30.64
N VAL A 42 -2.85 -13.85 -29.85
CA VAL A 42 -3.59 -13.55 -28.63
C VAL A 42 -3.25 -14.57 -27.54
N ALA A 43 -3.45 -14.17 -26.29
CA ALA A 43 -3.50 -15.09 -25.16
C ALA A 43 -4.98 -15.42 -24.85
N ILE A 44 -5.28 -16.66 -24.51
CA ILE A 44 -6.64 -17.10 -24.16
C ILE A 44 -6.60 -17.82 -22.82
N LYS A 45 -7.20 -17.21 -21.80
CA LYS A 45 -7.34 -17.82 -20.48
C LYS A 45 -8.65 -18.61 -20.44
N GLN A 46 -8.53 -19.94 -20.39
CA GLN A 46 -9.63 -20.85 -20.13
C GLN A 46 -9.83 -20.95 -18.62
N LEU A 47 -10.98 -20.50 -18.13
CA LEU A 47 -11.31 -20.58 -16.72
C LEU A 47 -11.74 -21.99 -16.35
N HIS A 48 -11.27 -22.46 -15.20
CA HIS A 48 -11.72 -23.71 -14.60
C HIS A 48 -12.79 -23.42 -13.55
N VAL A 49 -13.96 -24.05 -13.68
CA VAL A 49 -14.97 -24.09 -12.62
C VAL A 49 -14.67 -25.33 -11.77
N PRO A 50 -14.52 -25.21 -10.43
CA PRO A 50 -14.25 -26.35 -9.57
C PRO A 50 -15.27 -27.47 -9.75
N ASP A 51 -14.80 -28.72 -9.72
CA ASP A 51 -15.67 -29.89 -9.81
C ASP A 51 -16.63 -29.94 -8.60
N GLY A 52 -17.90 -30.30 -8.85
CA GLY A 52 -18.93 -30.43 -7.80
C GLY A 52 -19.77 -29.18 -7.51
N VAL A 53 -19.52 -28.05 -8.18
CA VAL A 53 -20.38 -26.86 -8.09
C VAL A 53 -21.74 -27.13 -8.76
N PRO A 54 -22.88 -26.89 -8.09
CA PRO A 54 -24.21 -27.06 -8.68
C PRO A 54 -24.39 -26.22 -9.96
N PRO A 55 -25.16 -26.70 -10.95
CA PRO A 55 -25.35 -25.97 -12.21
C PRO A 55 -25.87 -24.53 -12.05
N ALA A 56 -26.69 -24.26 -11.03
CA ALA A 56 -27.20 -22.93 -10.75
C ALA A 56 -26.10 -21.96 -10.26
N GLU A 57 -25.20 -22.43 -9.39
CA GLU A 57 -24.06 -21.63 -8.90
C GLU A 57 -23.03 -21.39 -10.01
N ARG A 58 -22.84 -22.37 -10.90
CA ARG A 58 -22.00 -22.22 -12.08
C ARG A 58 -22.51 -21.12 -13.01
N ALA A 59 -23.81 -21.05 -13.27
CA ALA A 59 -24.39 -20.01 -14.12
C ALA A 59 -24.18 -18.60 -13.54
N VAL A 60 -24.34 -18.45 -12.22
CA VAL A 60 -24.07 -17.18 -11.51
C VAL A 60 -22.59 -16.80 -11.61
N PHE A 61 -21.68 -17.76 -11.48
CA PHE A 61 -20.24 -17.52 -11.67
C PHE A 61 -19.92 -17.06 -13.08
N GLU A 62 -20.41 -17.77 -14.10
CA GLU A 62 -20.17 -17.43 -15.51
C GLU A 62 -20.72 -16.03 -15.85
N GLU A 63 -21.90 -15.67 -15.34
CA GLU A 63 -22.47 -14.32 -15.52
C GLU A 63 -21.59 -13.23 -14.88
N ARG A 64 -21.08 -13.47 -13.68
CA ARG A 64 -20.21 -12.55 -12.94
C ARG A 64 -18.86 -12.36 -13.65
N VAL A 65 -18.24 -13.46 -14.07
CA VAL A 65 -17.03 -13.47 -14.92
C VAL A 65 -17.25 -12.64 -16.18
N LEU A 66 -18.36 -12.86 -16.90
CA LEU A 66 -18.69 -12.13 -18.12
C LEU A 66 -18.85 -10.63 -17.84
N ARG A 67 -19.49 -10.26 -16.72
CA ARG A 67 -19.65 -8.86 -16.31
C ARG A 67 -18.29 -8.20 -16.04
N GLU A 68 -17.41 -8.86 -15.29
CA GLU A 68 -16.08 -8.34 -14.94
C GLU A 68 -15.18 -8.27 -16.18
N ALA A 69 -15.16 -9.29 -17.03
CA ALA A 69 -14.40 -9.30 -18.27
C ALA A 69 -14.86 -8.21 -19.25
N ARG A 70 -16.18 -7.96 -19.36
CA ARG A 70 -16.71 -6.82 -20.14
C ARG A 70 -16.29 -5.47 -19.56
N ALA A 71 -16.19 -5.36 -18.24
CA ALA A 71 -15.71 -4.14 -17.60
C ALA A 71 -14.21 -3.94 -17.89
N ALA A 72 -13.41 -4.98 -17.74
CA ALA A 72 -11.98 -4.97 -18.06
C ALA A 72 -11.72 -4.65 -19.55
N GLY A 73 -12.53 -5.17 -20.47
CA GLY A 73 -12.44 -4.87 -21.91
C GLY A 73 -12.74 -3.41 -22.28
N ARG A 74 -13.31 -2.60 -21.37
CA ARG A 74 -13.48 -1.15 -21.56
C ARG A 74 -12.30 -0.34 -21.02
N LEU A 75 -11.38 -0.95 -20.26
CA LEU A 75 -10.20 -0.27 -19.77
C LEU A 75 -9.26 0.03 -20.93
N SER A 76 -8.85 1.29 -21.04
CA SER A 76 -7.90 1.77 -22.02
C SER A 76 -6.75 2.47 -21.30
N ASP A 77 -5.85 1.67 -20.73
CA ASP A 77 -4.60 2.15 -20.13
C ASP A 77 -3.43 1.32 -20.71
N PRO A 78 -2.32 1.97 -21.14
CA PRO A 78 -1.18 1.25 -21.73
C PRO A 78 -0.54 0.23 -20.78
N ALA A 79 -0.68 0.42 -19.47
CA ALA A 79 -0.19 -0.47 -18.43
C ALA A 79 -1.20 -1.55 -18.01
N VAL A 80 -2.30 -1.73 -18.74
CA VAL A 80 -3.26 -2.83 -18.56
C VAL A 80 -3.17 -3.80 -19.75
N VAL A 81 -3.26 -5.11 -19.48
CA VAL A 81 -3.44 -6.12 -20.52
C VAL A 81 -4.83 -5.96 -21.12
N THR A 82 -4.91 -5.74 -22.43
CA THR A 82 -6.20 -5.50 -23.09
C THR A 82 -6.99 -6.80 -23.20
N VAL A 83 -8.25 -6.80 -22.76
CA VAL A 83 -9.21 -7.88 -23.03
C VAL A 83 -9.90 -7.60 -24.36
N PHE A 84 -9.80 -8.53 -25.31
CA PHE A 84 -10.35 -8.39 -26.65
C PHE A 84 -11.73 -9.03 -26.82
N ASP A 85 -11.96 -10.16 -26.17
CA ASP A 85 -13.20 -10.93 -26.34
C ASP A 85 -13.45 -11.86 -25.14
N VAL A 86 -14.69 -12.32 -24.99
CA VAL A 86 -15.07 -13.34 -24.00
C VAL A 86 -16.02 -14.33 -24.66
N LEU A 87 -15.69 -15.61 -24.57
CA LEU A 87 -16.39 -16.69 -25.25
C LEU A 87 -16.86 -17.73 -24.24
N SER A 88 -17.99 -18.35 -24.54
CA SER A 88 -18.49 -19.53 -23.82
C SER A 88 -18.62 -20.68 -24.82
N GLU A 89 -17.88 -21.77 -24.61
CA GLU A 89 -17.87 -22.94 -25.49
C GLU A 89 -17.63 -24.23 -24.70
N ALA A 90 -18.37 -25.30 -25.02
CA ALA A 90 -18.23 -26.61 -24.39
C ALA A 90 -18.28 -26.58 -22.83
N GLY A 91 -19.06 -25.63 -22.27
CA GLY A 91 -19.16 -25.40 -20.82
C GLY A 91 -17.97 -24.65 -20.21
N GLY A 92 -16.95 -24.27 -20.98
CA GLY A 92 -15.86 -23.42 -20.50
C GLY A 92 -16.10 -21.94 -20.82
N THR A 93 -15.61 -21.05 -19.96
CA THR A 93 -15.49 -19.62 -20.26
C THR A 93 -14.05 -19.30 -20.63
N PHE A 94 -13.87 -18.56 -21.73
CA PHE A 94 -12.57 -18.20 -22.30
C PHE A 94 -12.47 -16.69 -22.41
N ILE A 95 -11.39 -16.12 -21.87
CA ILE A 95 -11.09 -14.70 -21.97
C ILE A 95 -9.96 -14.53 -22.98
N VAL A 96 -10.23 -13.85 -24.09
CA VAL A 96 -9.25 -13.54 -25.12
C VAL A 96 -8.63 -12.19 -24.80
N MET A 97 -7.31 -12.14 -24.72
CA MET A 97 -6.56 -10.97 -24.29
C MET A 97 -5.29 -10.76 -25.11
N GLU A 98 -4.68 -9.59 -24.94
CA GLU A 98 -3.37 -9.24 -25.48
C GLU A 98 -2.32 -10.28 -25.10
N LEU A 99 -1.60 -10.80 -26.11
CA LEU A 99 -0.41 -11.61 -25.87
C LEU A 99 0.76 -10.67 -25.59
N VAL A 100 1.21 -10.63 -24.33
CA VAL A 100 2.37 -9.84 -23.93
C VAL A 100 3.60 -10.73 -23.90
N LEU A 101 4.57 -10.46 -24.76
CA LEU A 101 5.84 -11.18 -24.82
C LEU A 101 6.85 -10.52 -23.88
N ALA A 102 6.75 -10.84 -22.59
CA ALA A 102 7.52 -10.22 -21.52
C ALA A 102 7.73 -11.21 -20.37
N GLY A 103 8.80 -11.01 -19.60
CA GLY A 103 8.97 -11.71 -18.32
C GLY A 103 8.10 -11.07 -17.24
N THR A 104 7.70 -11.86 -16.25
CA THR A 104 6.99 -11.34 -15.07
C THR A 104 7.96 -10.61 -14.13
N LEU A 105 7.46 -9.73 -13.27
CA LEU A 105 8.27 -9.07 -12.24
C LEU A 105 8.93 -10.11 -11.32
N THR A 106 8.26 -11.24 -11.05
CA THR A 106 8.85 -12.38 -10.33
C THR A 106 10.11 -12.89 -11.02
N GLU A 107 10.05 -13.14 -12.33
CA GLU A 107 11.17 -13.64 -13.11
C GLU A 107 12.29 -12.60 -13.20
N VAL A 108 11.95 -11.34 -13.47
CA VAL A 108 12.94 -10.26 -13.59
C VAL A 108 13.72 -10.07 -12.28
N VAL A 109 13.04 -10.02 -11.14
CA VAL A 109 13.69 -9.87 -9.83
C VAL A 109 14.43 -11.15 -9.44
N GLY A 110 13.89 -12.33 -9.75
CA GLY A 110 14.55 -13.61 -9.49
C GLY A 110 15.86 -13.78 -10.27
N GLU A 111 15.90 -13.33 -11.53
CA GLU A 111 17.08 -13.43 -12.39
C GLU A 111 18.11 -12.33 -12.14
N ARG A 112 17.66 -11.09 -11.92
CA ARG A 112 18.52 -9.89 -11.90
C ARG A 112 18.73 -9.33 -10.50
N GLY A 113 18.01 -9.86 -9.51
CA GLY A 113 17.96 -9.31 -8.17
C GLY A 113 17.06 -8.06 -8.06
N PRO A 114 17.13 -7.36 -6.91
CA PRO A 114 16.31 -6.19 -6.64
C PRO A 114 16.53 -5.07 -7.67
N MET A 115 15.43 -4.41 -8.07
CA MET A 115 15.45 -3.37 -9.09
C MET A 115 16.00 -2.04 -8.54
N PRO A 116 16.66 -1.22 -9.39
CA PRO A 116 17.07 0.13 -9.01
C PRO A 116 15.87 1.02 -8.62
N PRO A 117 16.00 1.92 -7.62
CA PRO A 117 14.90 2.75 -7.14
C PRO A 117 14.15 3.52 -8.23
N GLU A 118 14.86 4.07 -9.22
CA GLU A 118 14.24 4.80 -10.34
C GLU A 118 13.31 3.93 -11.19
N GLN A 119 13.69 2.66 -11.39
CA GLN A 119 12.85 1.72 -12.14
C GLN A 119 11.63 1.30 -11.31
N VAL A 120 11.78 1.15 -10.00
CA VAL A 120 10.65 0.87 -9.09
C VAL A 120 9.68 2.06 -9.05
N LEU A 121 10.17 3.30 -9.08
CA LEU A 121 9.33 4.49 -9.17
C LEU A 121 8.58 4.58 -10.50
N ASP A 122 9.21 4.25 -11.64
CA ASP A 122 8.50 4.16 -12.94
C ASP A 122 7.44 3.06 -12.93
N LEU A 123 7.78 1.89 -12.38
CA LEU A 123 6.86 0.78 -12.16
C LEU A 123 5.65 1.22 -11.33
N ALA A 124 5.87 1.87 -10.19
CA ALA A 124 4.83 2.38 -9.31
C ALA A 124 3.92 3.39 -10.02
N ARG A 125 4.47 4.32 -10.81
CA ARG A 125 3.67 5.30 -11.57
C ARG A 125 2.70 4.65 -12.54
N ARG A 126 3.17 3.64 -13.29
CA ARG A 126 2.38 2.92 -14.30
C ARG A 126 1.33 2.04 -13.65
N LEU A 127 1.69 1.27 -12.63
CA LEU A 127 0.74 0.41 -11.91
C LEU A 127 -0.32 1.23 -11.19
N LEU A 128 0.05 2.35 -10.56
CA LEU A 128 -0.92 3.24 -9.93
C LEU A 128 -1.90 3.83 -10.96
N SER A 129 -1.42 4.19 -12.17
CA SER A 129 -2.29 4.65 -13.27
C SER A 129 -3.30 3.57 -13.69
N ALA A 130 -2.81 2.35 -13.88
CA ALA A 130 -3.64 1.20 -14.25
C ALA A 130 -4.73 0.92 -13.19
N LEU A 131 -4.36 0.96 -11.90
CA LEU A 131 -5.31 0.76 -10.81
C LEU A 131 -6.32 1.90 -10.71
N GLU A 132 -5.90 3.16 -10.81
CA GLU A 132 -6.81 4.31 -10.83
C GLU A 132 -7.83 4.22 -11.98
N ALA A 133 -7.38 3.84 -13.18
CA ALA A 133 -8.24 3.65 -14.34
C ALA A 133 -9.27 2.53 -14.10
N ALA A 134 -8.85 1.42 -13.47
CA ALA A 134 -9.73 0.32 -13.11
C ALA A 134 -10.76 0.71 -12.04
N HIS A 135 -10.30 1.37 -10.97
CA HIS A 135 -11.15 1.83 -9.86
C HIS A 135 -12.19 2.83 -10.35
N ALA A 136 -11.81 3.75 -11.25
CA ALA A 136 -12.75 4.69 -11.89
C ALA A 136 -13.82 3.98 -12.74
N ALA A 137 -13.52 2.80 -13.28
CA ALA A 137 -14.46 1.94 -13.99
C ALA A 137 -15.27 1.01 -13.06
N GLY A 138 -15.08 1.11 -11.74
CA GLY A 138 -15.75 0.28 -10.74
C GLY A 138 -15.19 -1.14 -10.62
N ILE A 139 -13.92 -1.35 -11.01
CA ILE A 139 -13.25 -2.65 -11.01
C ILE A 139 -12.15 -2.63 -9.96
N VAL A 140 -12.20 -3.56 -9.00
CA VAL A 140 -11.10 -3.86 -8.07
C VAL A 140 -10.30 -5.04 -8.63
N HIS A 141 -8.97 -4.95 -8.63
CA HIS A 141 -8.09 -5.96 -9.23
C HIS A 141 -8.05 -7.25 -8.39
N ARG A 142 -8.00 -7.15 -7.06
CA ARG A 142 -7.99 -8.24 -6.07
C ARG A 142 -6.71 -9.11 -6.01
N ASP A 143 -5.97 -9.22 -7.11
CA ASP A 143 -4.77 -10.07 -7.22
C ASP A 143 -3.50 -9.32 -7.68
N VAL A 144 -3.23 -8.12 -7.18
CA VAL A 144 -2.00 -7.41 -7.56
C VAL A 144 -0.79 -8.13 -6.94
N LYS A 145 0.09 -8.67 -7.78
CA LYS A 145 1.31 -9.36 -7.33
C LYS A 145 2.36 -9.44 -8.45
N PRO A 146 3.63 -9.72 -8.14
CA PRO A 146 4.70 -9.77 -9.13
C PRO A 146 4.47 -10.71 -10.32
N SER A 147 3.79 -11.85 -10.14
CA SER A 147 3.51 -12.78 -11.24
C SER A 147 2.48 -12.25 -12.24
N ASN A 148 1.68 -11.25 -11.85
CA ASN A 148 0.66 -10.64 -12.70
C ASN A 148 1.16 -9.34 -13.35
N ILE A 149 2.43 -8.99 -13.15
CA ILE A 149 3.04 -7.78 -13.68
C ILE A 149 4.09 -8.21 -14.69
N MET A 150 3.90 -7.81 -15.94
CA MET A 150 4.78 -8.14 -17.06
C MET A 150 5.66 -6.94 -17.39
N ILE A 151 6.96 -7.18 -17.57
CA ILE A 151 7.97 -6.15 -17.82
C ILE A 151 8.66 -6.43 -19.15
N SER A 152 8.54 -5.49 -20.08
CA SER A 152 9.21 -5.51 -21.38
C SER A 152 9.99 -4.22 -21.62
N GLY A 153 10.77 -4.18 -22.71
CA GLY A 153 11.39 -2.93 -23.16
C GLY A 153 10.40 -1.84 -23.57
N SER A 154 9.13 -2.20 -23.85
CA SER A 154 8.07 -1.23 -24.19
C SER A 154 7.29 -0.71 -22.98
N GLY A 155 7.46 -1.32 -21.80
CA GLY A 155 6.87 -0.85 -20.56
C GLY A 155 6.40 -1.98 -19.64
N VAL A 156 5.47 -1.62 -18.75
CA VAL A 156 4.88 -2.51 -17.75
C VAL A 156 3.43 -2.79 -18.14
N LYS A 157 2.95 -4.01 -17.95
CA LYS A 157 1.53 -4.37 -18.06
C LYS A 157 1.04 -5.19 -16.87
N LEU A 158 -0.09 -4.78 -16.31
CA LEU A 158 -0.83 -5.48 -15.28
C LEU A 158 -1.85 -6.42 -15.94
N ALA A 159 -1.67 -7.72 -15.68
CA ALA A 159 -2.54 -8.80 -16.14
C ALA A 159 -3.50 -9.24 -15.05
N ASP A 160 -4.49 -10.05 -15.43
CA ASP A 160 -5.30 -10.83 -14.49
C ASP A 160 -6.04 -9.98 -13.45
N PHE A 161 -6.68 -8.89 -13.89
CA PHE A 161 -7.78 -8.26 -13.14
C PHE A 161 -8.71 -9.38 -12.72
N GLY A 162 -8.96 -9.53 -11.41
CA GLY A 162 -9.45 -10.71 -10.71
C GLY A 162 -10.84 -11.23 -11.08
N ILE A 163 -11.11 -11.37 -12.38
CA ILE A 163 -12.29 -11.89 -13.06
C ILE A 163 -12.65 -13.29 -12.54
N ALA A 164 -11.69 -14.02 -11.96
CA ALA A 164 -11.86 -15.37 -11.41
C ALA A 164 -11.86 -15.43 -9.87
N GLN A 165 -11.42 -14.39 -9.14
CA GLN A 165 -11.31 -14.43 -7.67
C GLN A 165 -12.65 -14.17 -6.95
N THR A 166 -13.68 -13.85 -7.70
CA THR A 166 -14.98 -13.41 -7.20
C THR A 166 -15.83 -14.51 -6.53
N LEU A 167 -15.39 -15.78 -6.57
CA LEU A 167 -15.97 -16.88 -5.78
C LEU A 167 -15.19 -17.13 -4.49
N ASP A 168 -13.85 -17.04 -4.55
CA ASP A 168 -12.94 -17.34 -3.44
C ASP A 168 -13.02 -16.30 -2.31
N ASP A 169 -13.44 -15.06 -2.61
CA ASP A 169 -13.69 -14.03 -1.59
C ASP A 169 -14.73 -14.47 -0.54
N THR A 170 -15.60 -15.44 -0.86
CA THR A 170 -16.68 -15.84 0.06
C THR A 170 -16.25 -16.85 1.11
N ARG A 171 -15.16 -17.62 0.91
CA ARG A 171 -14.79 -18.71 1.82
C ARG A 171 -13.29 -18.99 1.76
N LEU A 172 -12.60 -18.78 2.89
CA LEU A 172 -11.61 -19.75 3.38
C LEU A 172 -12.10 -21.12 2.96
N THR A 173 -11.32 -21.86 2.16
CA THR A 173 -11.76 -23.17 1.67
C THR A 173 -12.34 -23.97 2.84
N THR A 174 -13.31 -24.85 2.60
CA THR A 174 -13.91 -25.73 3.63
C THR A 174 -12.85 -26.52 4.45
N SER A 175 -11.60 -26.53 3.97
CA SER A 175 -10.40 -27.16 4.55
C SER A 175 -9.49 -26.22 5.35
N GLY A 176 -9.78 -24.92 5.44
CA GLY A 176 -8.93 -23.93 6.13
C GLY A 176 -7.64 -23.54 5.38
N SER A 177 -7.50 -23.88 4.10
CA SER A 177 -6.36 -23.46 3.28
C SER A 177 -6.68 -22.21 2.47
N ILE A 178 -5.79 -21.21 2.53
CA ILE A 178 -5.86 -20.01 1.71
C ILE A 178 -5.38 -20.35 0.30
N ILE A 179 -6.23 -20.13 -0.70
CA ILE A 179 -5.85 -20.19 -2.11
C ILE A 179 -5.26 -18.82 -2.47
N GLY A 180 -3.93 -18.75 -2.64
CA GLY A 180 -3.24 -17.51 -3.03
C GLY A 180 -1.85 -17.38 -2.39
N SER A 181 -1.17 -16.26 -2.68
CA SER A 181 0.06 -15.88 -2.00
C SER A 181 -0.28 -14.90 -0.88
N PRO A 182 -0.38 -15.36 0.39
CA PRO A 182 -0.86 -14.53 1.51
C PRO A 182 -0.02 -13.27 1.72
N SER A 183 1.25 -13.29 1.32
CA SER A 183 2.20 -12.17 1.45
C SER A 183 1.82 -10.91 0.67
N PHE A 184 0.86 -10.98 -0.26
CA PHE A 184 0.33 -9.82 -1.00
C PHE A 184 -1.13 -9.47 -0.63
N MET A 185 -1.78 -10.28 0.19
CA MET A 185 -3.17 -10.07 0.58
C MET A 185 -3.26 -8.98 1.65
N ALA A 186 -4.25 -8.09 1.54
CA ALA A 186 -4.45 -7.02 2.52
C ALA A 186 -4.99 -7.56 3.86
N PRO A 187 -4.64 -6.96 5.00
CA PRO A 187 -5.07 -7.40 6.33
C PRO A 187 -6.59 -7.55 6.45
N GLU A 188 -7.34 -6.58 5.93
CA GLU A 188 -8.80 -6.60 5.96
C GLU A 188 -9.39 -7.79 5.18
N ARG A 189 -8.72 -8.24 4.10
CA ARG A 189 -9.15 -9.42 3.32
C ARG A 189 -8.89 -10.72 4.07
N ILE A 190 -7.78 -10.80 4.81
CA ILE A 190 -7.50 -11.95 5.69
C ILE A 190 -8.56 -12.05 6.79
N GLN A 191 -9.05 -10.90 7.28
CA GLN A 191 -10.13 -10.80 8.26
C GLN A 191 -11.53 -11.06 7.66
N GLY A 192 -11.63 -11.29 6.35
CA GLY A 192 -12.88 -11.63 5.66
C GLY A 192 -13.68 -10.45 5.11
N ALA A 193 -13.11 -9.24 5.07
CA ALA A 193 -13.74 -8.12 4.37
C ALA A 193 -13.59 -8.26 2.84
N ASP A 194 -14.56 -7.70 2.12
CA ASP A 194 -14.51 -7.62 0.66
C ASP A 194 -13.29 -6.79 0.19
N ALA A 195 -12.71 -7.19 -0.94
CA ALA A 195 -11.63 -6.42 -1.56
C ALA A 195 -12.11 -5.04 -2.02
N THR A 196 -11.34 -4.01 -1.67
CA THR A 196 -11.61 -2.60 -2.02
C THR A 196 -10.46 -2.01 -2.83
N PRO A 197 -10.61 -0.80 -3.41
CA PRO A 197 -9.47 -0.05 -3.97
C PRO A 197 -8.28 0.08 -3.01
N ALA A 198 -8.53 0.24 -1.71
CA ALA A 198 -7.47 0.29 -0.71
C ALA A 198 -6.73 -1.05 -0.59
N SER A 199 -7.42 -2.18 -0.78
CA SER A 199 -6.80 -3.51 -0.78
C SER A 199 -5.83 -3.70 -1.95
N ASP A 200 -6.17 -3.19 -3.14
CA ASP A 200 -5.24 -3.20 -4.29
C ASP A 200 -3.99 -2.33 -4.02
N LEU A 201 -4.14 -1.22 -3.30
CA LEU A 201 -3.03 -0.34 -2.93
C LEU A 201 -2.08 -1.01 -1.93
N TRP A 202 -2.59 -1.81 -0.98
CA TRP A 202 -1.76 -2.67 -0.13
C TRP A 202 -0.95 -3.66 -0.97
N SER A 203 -1.64 -4.38 -1.86
CA SER A 203 -1.00 -5.36 -2.74
C SER A 203 0.04 -4.73 -3.68
N LEU A 204 -0.19 -3.49 -4.13
CA LEU A 204 0.80 -2.67 -4.82
C LEU A 204 2.00 -2.37 -3.91
N GLY A 205 1.79 -1.96 -2.65
CA GLY A 205 2.84 -1.75 -1.66
C GLY A 205 3.73 -2.99 -1.50
N ALA A 206 3.13 -4.15 -1.29
CA ALA A 206 3.85 -5.42 -1.14
C ALA A 206 4.62 -5.82 -2.42
N THR A 207 4.05 -5.53 -3.58
CA THR A 207 4.70 -5.73 -4.89
C THR A 207 5.91 -4.82 -5.08
N LEU A 208 5.80 -3.53 -4.73
CA LEU A 208 6.89 -2.58 -4.83
C LEU A 208 8.00 -2.87 -3.82
N PHE A 209 7.64 -3.34 -2.62
CA PHE A 209 8.59 -3.89 -1.65
C PHE A 209 9.41 -5.02 -2.29
N PHE A 210 8.74 -6.02 -2.86
CA PHE A 210 9.42 -7.14 -3.53
C PHE A 210 10.35 -6.67 -4.65
N ALA A 211 9.90 -5.72 -5.48
CA ALA A 211 10.72 -5.16 -6.55
C ALA A 211 11.99 -4.47 -6.02
N ALA A 212 11.89 -3.72 -4.92
CA ALA A 212 12.98 -2.90 -4.39
C ALA A 212 13.93 -3.66 -3.45
N GLU A 213 13.39 -4.59 -2.66
CA GLU A 213 14.14 -5.36 -1.66
C GLU A 213 14.59 -6.74 -2.18
N GLY A 214 13.86 -7.32 -3.14
CA GLY A 214 14.09 -8.65 -3.72
C GLY A 214 13.57 -9.83 -2.89
N TRP A 215 12.86 -9.55 -1.79
CA TRP A 215 12.24 -10.53 -0.91
C TRP A 215 10.86 -10.04 -0.47
N LEU A 216 10.06 -10.92 0.14
CA LEU A 216 8.66 -10.65 0.47
C LEU A 216 8.51 -10.01 1.88
N PRO A 217 7.71 -8.93 2.03
CA PRO A 217 7.68 -8.15 3.27
C PRO A 217 7.28 -8.94 4.53
N PHE A 218 6.31 -9.85 4.38
CA PHE A 218 5.69 -10.58 5.49
C PHE A 218 5.93 -12.10 5.44
N ASP A 219 6.79 -12.58 4.55
CA ASP A 219 6.98 -14.02 4.38
C ASP A 219 7.67 -14.66 5.59
N ARG A 220 7.11 -15.77 6.06
CA ARG A 220 7.59 -16.54 7.22
C ARG A 220 7.58 -18.03 6.87
N GLN A 221 8.18 -18.85 7.74
CA GLN A 221 8.30 -20.29 7.51
C GLN A 221 6.95 -21.03 7.39
N THR A 222 5.88 -20.49 7.97
CA THR A 222 4.55 -21.12 7.92
C THR A 222 3.51 -20.10 7.47
N THR A 223 2.45 -20.59 6.80
CA THR A 223 1.31 -19.76 6.38
C THR A 223 0.70 -18.99 7.55
N ALA A 224 0.52 -19.65 8.72
CA ALA A 224 -0.03 -19.01 9.91
C ALA A 224 0.87 -17.87 10.41
N ALA A 225 2.19 -18.06 10.41
CA ALA A 225 3.13 -17.00 10.77
C ALA A 225 3.14 -15.84 9.75
N THR A 226 3.01 -16.13 8.45
CA THR A 226 2.89 -15.10 7.41
C THR A 226 1.61 -14.28 7.60
N LEU A 227 0.47 -14.93 7.91
CA LEU A 227 -0.78 -14.21 8.19
C LEU A 227 -0.66 -13.35 9.44
N HIS A 228 -0.07 -13.89 10.51
CA HIS A 228 0.22 -13.11 11.71
C HIS A 228 1.08 -11.88 11.39
N ALA A 229 2.14 -12.05 10.59
CA ALA A 229 3.00 -10.95 10.18
C ALA A 229 2.25 -9.89 9.35
N VAL A 230 1.39 -10.31 8.42
CA VAL A 230 0.56 -9.37 7.65
C VAL A 230 -0.38 -8.56 8.56
N LEU A 231 -0.95 -9.20 9.59
CA LEU A 231 -1.92 -8.56 10.48
C LEU A 231 -1.27 -7.65 11.54
N ASN A 232 -0.08 -8.00 12.03
CA ASN A 232 0.47 -7.42 13.26
C ASN A 232 1.86 -6.78 13.09
N GLU A 233 2.60 -7.10 12.04
CA GLU A 233 3.99 -6.66 11.88
C GLU A 233 4.11 -5.50 10.88
N THR A 234 5.17 -4.70 11.06
CA THR A 234 5.57 -3.67 10.11
C THR A 234 6.80 -4.16 9.33
N PRO A 235 6.79 -4.13 7.98
CA PRO A 235 7.87 -4.68 7.20
C PRO A 235 9.14 -3.83 7.32
N ARG A 236 10.30 -4.49 7.45
CA ARG A 236 11.60 -3.81 7.55
C ARG A 236 12.23 -3.70 6.16
N MET A 237 12.60 -2.48 5.76
CA MET A 237 13.36 -2.23 4.53
C MET A 237 14.85 -2.09 4.83
N THR A 238 15.69 -2.63 3.96
CA THR A 238 17.15 -2.59 4.12
C THR A 238 17.84 -1.89 2.96
N ARG A 239 17.26 -1.93 1.76
CA ARG A 239 17.86 -1.39 0.53
C ARG A 239 17.24 -0.05 0.13
N THR A 240 15.98 0.13 0.47
CA THR A 240 15.15 1.23 0.00
C THR A 240 14.91 2.25 1.11
N GLN A 241 15.15 3.52 0.80
CA GLN A 241 14.94 4.64 1.73
C GLN A 241 14.33 5.83 0.98
N GLY A 242 14.05 6.91 1.71
CA GLY A 242 13.58 8.16 1.14
C GLY A 242 12.17 8.08 0.54
N PRO A 243 11.89 8.79 -0.56
CA PRO A 243 10.54 8.86 -1.13
C PRO A 243 9.95 7.51 -1.53
N LEU A 244 10.75 6.60 -2.09
CA LEU A 244 10.29 5.27 -2.47
C LEU A 244 9.97 4.41 -1.23
N GLY A 245 10.81 4.45 -0.20
CA GLY A 245 10.54 3.77 1.07
C GLY A 245 9.25 4.30 1.73
N SER A 246 9.08 5.62 1.75
CA SER A 246 7.90 6.27 2.32
C SER A 246 6.61 5.89 1.58
N LEU A 247 6.66 5.83 0.25
CA LEU A 247 5.55 5.35 -0.57
C LEU A 247 5.17 3.92 -0.21
N ILE A 248 6.15 3.01 -0.19
CA ILE A 248 5.88 1.60 0.08
C ILE A 248 5.33 1.41 1.50
N MET A 249 5.93 2.06 2.51
CA MET A 249 5.45 1.97 3.89
C MET A 249 4.04 2.56 4.07
N GLY A 250 3.72 3.68 3.41
CA GLY A 250 2.38 4.27 3.48
C GLY A 250 1.31 3.42 2.77
N LEU A 251 1.66 2.68 1.73
CA LEU A 251 0.79 1.68 1.10
C LEU A 251 0.61 0.42 1.97
N LEU A 252 1.59 0.11 2.82
CA LEU A 252 1.60 -1.04 3.74
C LEU A 252 1.12 -0.70 5.16
N ILE A 253 0.31 0.35 5.31
CA ILE A 253 -0.42 0.61 6.56
C ILE A 253 -1.60 -0.36 6.66
N ALA A 254 -1.69 -1.07 7.79
CA ALA A 254 -2.63 -2.17 7.98
C ALA A 254 -4.09 -1.71 7.95
N ASP A 255 -4.41 -0.60 8.62
CA ASP A 255 -5.74 0.01 8.58
C ASP A 255 -6.00 0.64 7.19
N PRO A 256 -6.98 0.15 6.41
CA PRO A 256 -7.25 0.67 5.07
C PRO A 256 -7.68 2.15 5.06
N ARG A 257 -8.16 2.72 6.17
CA ARG A 257 -8.52 4.15 6.28
C ARG A 257 -7.33 5.05 6.49
N ALA A 258 -6.26 4.52 7.07
CA ALA A 258 -5.00 5.24 7.30
C ALA A 258 -3.98 5.01 6.17
N ARG A 259 -4.19 3.97 5.35
CA ARG A 259 -3.40 3.65 4.17
C ARG A 259 -3.40 4.78 3.16
N PHE A 260 -2.26 4.98 2.50
CA PHE A 260 -2.17 5.97 1.44
C PHE A 260 -3.23 5.72 0.36
N THR A 261 -4.00 6.77 0.10
CA THR A 261 -4.88 6.86 -1.06
C THR A 261 -4.06 6.94 -2.35
N SER A 262 -4.69 6.66 -3.48
CA SER A 262 -4.05 6.82 -4.79
C SER A 262 -3.54 8.24 -5.02
N ALA A 263 -4.29 9.25 -4.56
CA ALA A 263 -3.90 10.66 -4.64
C ALA A 263 -2.63 10.97 -3.82
N GLN A 264 -2.52 10.45 -2.59
CA GLN A 264 -1.32 10.61 -1.76
C GLN A 264 -0.12 9.89 -2.37
N ALA A 265 -0.30 8.67 -2.85
CA ALA A 265 0.73 7.91 -3.56
C ALA A 265 1.21 8.65 -4.82
N ARG A 266 0.29 9.23 -5.60
CA ARG A 266 0.59 10.02 -6.80
C ARG A 266 1.41 11.27 -6.47
N ALA A 267 1.08 11.97 -5.40
CA ALA A 267 1.80 13.15 -4.95
C ALA A 267 3.27 12.82 -4.62
N LEU A 268 3.52 11.72 -3.91
CA LEU A 268 4.88 11.25 -3.61
C LEU A 268 5.65 10.81 -4.86
N LEU A 269 4.97 10.18 -5.83
CA LEU A 269 5.60 9.78 -7.08
C LEU A 269 5.97 10.98 -7.98
N ALA A 270 5.31 12.13 -7.81
CA ALA A 270 5.61 13.36 -8.52
C ALA A 270 6.86 14.09 -7.99
N THR A 271 7.32 13.76 -6.76
CA THR A 271 8.52 14.37 -6.16
C THR A 271 9.83 13.66 -6.49
N GLY A 272 9.78 12.47 -7.10
CA GLY A 272 10.97 11.75 -7.59
C GLY A 272 11.44 12.27 -8.96
N PRO A 273 12.68 11.96 -9.41
CA PRO A 273 13.14 12.31 -10.75
C PRO A 273 12.13 11.75 -11.79
N GLY A 274 11.55 12.65 -12.59
CA GLY A 274 10.66 12.24 -13.67
C GLY A 274 11.44 11.59 -14.81
N PRO A 275 10.82 10.71 -15.61
CA PRO A 275 11.44 10.26 -16.84
C PRO A 275 11.73 11.47 -17.72
N ALA A 276 13.01 11.67 -18.08
CA ALA A 276 13.41 12.71 -19.01
C ALA A 276 12.72 12.44 -20.35
N ALA A 277 11.65 13.19 -20.63
CA ALA A 277 11.05 13.21 -21.94
C ALA A 277 12.10 13.73 -22.93
N THR A 278 12.62 12.84 -23.78
CA THR A 278 13.42 13.17 -24.95
C THR A 278 12.55 13.90 -25.95
N ALA A 279 12.32 15.19 -25.72
CA ALA A 279 11.77 16.10 -26.70
C ALA A 279 12.84 16.38 -27.76
N GLN A 280 12.78 15.63 -28.87
CA GLN A 280 13.50 15.98 -30.10
C GLN A 280 12.99 17.33 -30.59
N VAL A 281 13.86 18.34 -30.57
CA VAL A 281 13.62 19.65 -31.18
C VAL A 281 13.98 19.56 -32.67
N PRO A 282 13.06 19.81 -33.62
CA PRO A 282 13.46 20.00 -35.00
C PRO A 282 14.10 21.38 -35.17
N ALA A 283 15.29 21.38 -35.78
CA ALA A 283 16.04 22.57 -36.13
C ALA A 283 15.34 23.37 -37.25
N GLY A 284 15.25 24.70 -37.08
CA GLY A 284 14.65 25.60 -38.06
C GLY A 284 14.93 27.09 -37.78
N THR A 285 16.15 27.51 -38.12
CA THR A 285 16.59 28.79 -38.72
C THR A 285 15.78 30.12 -38.54
N ALA A 286 16.30 30.98 -37.63
CA ALA A 286 16.70 32.41 -37.81
C ALA A 286 15.65 33.54 -38.07
N PRO A 287 16.01 34.85 -38.01
CA PRO A 287 15.75 35.70 -36.83
C PRO A 287 15.05 37.04 -37.15
N VAL A 288 14.39 37.69 -36.16
CA VAL A 288 14.02 39.12 -36.27
C VAL A 288 14.47 39.91 -35.03
N ARG A 289 15.05 41.07 -35.33
CA ARG A 289 15.83 41.98 -34.49
C ARG A 289 14.99 42.83 -33.53
N SER A 290 15.49 42.94 -32.30
CA SER A 290 15.76 44.16 -31.52
C SER A 290 14.75 45.33 -31.53
N SER A 291 14.27 45.70 -30.35
CA SER A 291 14.55 47.04 -29.82
C SER A 291 14.78 47.00 -28.30
N ALA A 292 15.97 47.43 -27.90
CA ALA A 292 16.40 47.57 -26.52
C ALA A 292 16.11 48.99 -26.03
N ARG A 293 15.66 49.11 -24.78
CA ARG A 293 16.00 50.24 -23.92
C ARG A 293 16.62 49.68 -22.64
N ALA A 294 17.79 50.22 -22.33
CA ALA A 294 18.69 49.77 -21.28
C ALA A 294 18.63 50.69 -20.05
N GLY A 295 18.96 50.10 -18.90
CA GLY A 295 19.34 50.75 -17.64
C GLY A 295 18.65 50.08 -16.45
N GLY A 296 19.31 49.41 -15.50
CA GLY A 296 20.72 49.12 -15.29
C GLY A 296 20.92 48.21 -14.06
N PHE A 297 22.05 47.47 -14.08
CA PHE A 297 22.81 46.87 -12.97
C PHE A 297 22.13 45.93 -11.93
N GLY A 298 22.26 44.62 -12.20
CA GLY A 298 23.17 43.73 -11.46
C GLY A 298 22.77 43.23 -10.06
N ARG A 299 22.30 41.98 -9.99
CA ARG A 299 22.74 40.89 -9.05
C ARG A 299 21.73 39.71 -9.04
N ARG A 300 22.16 38.55 -9.53
CA ARG A 300 21.71 37.19 -9.13
C ARG A 300 23.00 36.38 -8.91
N PRO A 301 23.11 35.52 -7.88
CA PRO A 301 22.17 34.41 -7.70
C PRO A 301 21.68 34.20 -6.25
N LEU A 302 20.37 34.01 -6.08
CA LEU A 302 19.76 33.39 -4.90
C LEU A 302 18.80 32.29 -5.38
N ILE A 303 19.37 31.22 -5.96
CA ILE A 303 18.68 29.92 -6.14
C ILE A 303 19.54 28.75 -5.59
N ALA A 304 20.70 29.03 -5.01
CA ALA A 304 21.56 28.00 -4.40
C ALA A 304 21.33 27.79 -2.88
N ALA A 305 20.41 28.53 -2.24
CA ALA A 305 20.17 28.44 -0.80
C ALA A 305 18.92 27.61 -0.40
N ALA A 306 18.04 27.28 -1.35
CA ALA A 306 16.87 26.41 -1.10
C ALA A 306 17.17 24.91 -1.28
N VAL A 307 18.33 24.57 -1.86
CA VAL A 307 18.69 23.19 -2.25
C VAL A 307 19.51 22.47 -1.18
N VAL A 308 20.13 23.20 -0.25
CA VAL A 308 20.82 22.60 0.92
C VAL A 308 19.85 22.26 2.06
N LEU A 309 18.71 22.94 2.15
CA LEU A 309 17.67 22.65 3.16
C LEU A 309 16.85 21.39 2.86
N PHE A 310 16.79 20.94 1.60
CA PHE A 310 16.06 19.73 1.20
C PHE A 310 16.85 18.43 1.45
N VAL A 311 18.18 18.46 1.29
CA VAL A 311 19.05 17.31 1.61
C VAL A 311 19.19 17.13 3.13
N ALA A 312 19.08 18.22 3.89
CA ALA A 312 19.06 18.16 5.35
C ALA A 312 17.75 17.58 5.91
N GLY A 313 16.58 17.83 5.29
CA GLY A 313 15.28 17.35 5.78
C GLY A 313 15.04 15.83 5.70
N LEU A 314 15.83 15.11 4.90
CA LEU A 314 15.80 13.65 4.80
C LEU A 314 16.85 12.95 5.70
N LEU A 315 17.81 13.72 6.24
CA LEU A 315 18.70 13.28 7.32
C LEU A 315 18.23 13.80 8.71
N LEU A 316 17.36 14.81 8.73
CA LEU A 316 16.76 15.44 9.91
C LEU A 316 15.23 15.52 9.67
N GLY A 317 14.53 14.43 9.98
CA GLY A 317 13.11 14.24 9.66
C GLY A 317 12.18 15.41 10.00
N ARG A 318 11.77 16.15 8.97
CA ARG A 318 10.54 16.94 8.97
C ARG A 318 9.72 16.57 7.73
N PHE A 319 8.57 15.94 7.94
CA PHE A 319 7.51 15.76 6.93
C PHE A 319 6.81 17.09 6.62
N ALA A 320 7.53 18.04 6.01
CA ALA A 320 6.94 19.25 5.49
C ALA A 320 6.74 19.07 3.98
N LEU A 321 5.58 18.54 3.56
CA LEU A 321 4.90 18.83 2.27
C LEU A 321 3.57 18.04 2.10
N VAL A 322 2.85 17.77 3.20
CA VAL A 322 1.37 17.79 3.14
C VAL A 322 0.98 19.27 3.16
N PRO A 323 0.22 19.80 2.19
CA PRO A 323 -0.27 21.17 2.27
C PRO A 323 -1.32 21.23 3.38
N GLY A 324 -0.88 21.67 4.56
CA GLY A 324 -1.73 22.09 5.67
C GLY A 324 -1.84 21.11 6.83
N VAL A 325 -0.82 21.01 7.71
CA VAL A 325 -1.03 20.64 9.13
C VAL A 325 0.01 21.25 10.13
N PRO A 326 0.46 22.52 10.09
CA PRO A 326 1.24 23.08 11.22
C PRO A 326 0.36 23.65 12.35
N GLU A 327 -0.91 23.98 12.10
CA GLU A 327 -1.73 24.74 13.06
C GLU A 327 -2.38 23.85 14.13
N ALA A 328 -2.63 22.58 13.82
CA ALA A 328 -3.24 21.62 14.73
C ALA A 328 -2.22 20.79 15.54
N GLU A 329 -0.95 20.74 15.11
CA GLU A 329 0.08 19.91 15.73
C GLU A 329 0.62 20.54 17.02
N GLU A 330 0.70 19.73 18.08
CA GLU A 330 1.30 20.08 19.37
C GLU A 330 2.70 19.47 19.49
N ALA A 331 3.52 20.05 20.36
CA ALA A 331 4.85 19.52 20.63
C ALA A 331 4.78 18.08 21.14
N THR A 332 5.67 17.23 20.62
CA THR A 332 5.88 15.88 21.13
C THR A 332 6.28 15.92 22.60
N LEU A 333 5.70 15.03 23.42
CA LEU A 333 6.06 14.87 24.83
C LEU A 333 6.61 13.47 25.07
N SER A 334 7.61 13.36 25.96
CA SER A 334 8.08 12.06 26.43
C SER A 334 7.24 11.54 27.61
N TYR A 335 7.07 10.22 27.73
CA TYR A 335 6.31 9.61 28.82
C TYR A 335 7.09 8.54 29.59
N GLY A 336 6.61 8.26 30.79
CA GLY A 336 7.24 7.36 31.76
C GLY A 336 8.30 8.07 32.60
N PRO A 337 8.97 7.35 33.52
CA PRO A 337 9.83 7.95 34.52
C PRO A 337 10.92 8.85 33.92
N GLY A 338 10.95 10.13 34.29
CA GLY A 338 11.94 11.09 33.76
C GLY A 338 11.63 11.65 32.37
N GLY A 339 10.47 11.36 31.79
CA GLY A 339 9.92 12.08 30.66
C GLY A 339 9.08 13.29 31.06
N ASP A 340 8.49 13.98 30.08
CA ASP A 340 7.56 15.10 30.30
C ASP A 340 6.28 14.68 31.06
N LEU A 341 5.82 13.45 30.83
CA LEU A 341 4.69 12.81 31.50
C LEU A 341 5.22 11.68 32.38
N GLU A 342 5.43 11.97 33.67
CA GLU A 342 6.02 11.02 34.63
C GLU A 342 5.21 9.71 34.72
N THR A 343 3.89 9.78 34.55
CA THR A 343 2.99 8.63 34.45
C THR A 343 2.06 8.75 33.25
N PHE A 344 2.03 7.70 32.44
CA PHE A 344 1.16 7.55 31.29
C PHE A 344 0.92 6.06 31.04
N ALA A 345 -0.32 5.61 31.15
CA ALA A 345 -0.72 4.22 30.97
C ALA A 345 -2.00 4.15 30.13
N PRO A 346 -1.89 4.28 28.79
CA PRO A 346 -3.07 4.20 27.93
C PRO A 346 -3.58 2.76 27.90
N SER A 347 -4.86 2.56 28.16
CA SER A 347 -5.48 1.24 28.00
C SER A 347 -5.70 0.95 26.51
N LYS A 348 -5.36 -0.28 26.07
CA LYS A 348 -5.69 -0.77 24.72
C LYS A 348 -7.20 -0.86 24.49
N SER A 349 -8.00 -1.12 25.54
CA SER A 349 -9.45 -1.25 25.43
C SER A 349 -10.18 0.08 25.51
N ASP A 350 -9.58 1.06 26.20
CA ASP A 350 -10.18 2.35 26.49
C ASP A 350 -9.13 3.46 26.28
N PRO A 351 -8.91 3.90 25.03
CA PRO A 351 -7.83 4.82 24.68
C PRO A 351 -8.13 6.29 25.08
N CYS A 352 -9.08 6.54 25.97
CA CYS A 352 -9.51 7.89 26.32
C CYS A 352 -9.19 8.24 27.78
N ALA A 353 -8.83 9.50 28.04
CA ALA A 353 -8.44 9.95 29.37
C ALA A 353 -8.92 11.38 29.68
N VAL A 354 -8.99 11.68 30.97
CA VAL A 354 -9.18 13.04 31.50
C VAL A 354 -7.81 13.69 31.68
N GLY A 355 -7.72 15.00 31.48
CA GLY A 355 -6.46 15.75 31.57
C GLY A 355 -5.82 16.05 30.22
N THR A 356 -5.07 17.15 30.18
CA THR A 356 -4.36 17.61 28.97
C THR A 356 -2.88 17.29 29.10
N PRO A 357 -2.25 16.60 28.13
CA PRO A 357 -0.85 16.25 28.21
C PRO A 357 -0.02 17.52 28.06
N ARG A 358 0.73 17.85 29.12
CA ARG A 358 1.66 18.97 29.19
C ARG A 358 2.88 18.54 30.01
N ALA A 359 4.05 19.14 29.75
CA ALA A 359 5.23 18.86 30.57
C ALA A 359 4.94 19.09 32.07
N GLY A 360 5.23 18.07 32.89
CA GLY A 360 4.95 18.04 34.33
C GLY A 360 3.53 17.65 34.72
N SER A 361 2.65 17.31 33.76
CA SER A 361 1.35 16.71 34.04
C SER A 361 1.47 15.19 34.21
N THR A 362 0.51 14.59 34.91
CA THR A 362 0.37 13.13 35.03
C THR A 362 -0.95 12.73 34.40
N VAL A 363 -0.96 11.61 33.67
CA VAL A 363 -2.21 10.95 33.25
C VAL A 363 -2.20 9.56 33.88
N PRO A 364 -2.62 9.43 35.15
CA PRO A 364 -2.66 8.15 35.85
C PRO A 364 -3.66 7.20 35.19
N GLU A 365 -3.45 5.90 35.35
CA GLU A 365 -4.37 4.84 34.90
C GLU A 365 -5.82 5.05 35.40
N GLN A 366 -5.98 5.67 36.57
CA GLN A 366 -7.28 6.01 37.18
C GLN A 366 -8.06 7.11 36.45
N GLU A 367 -7.41 7.83 35.54
CA GLU A 367 -8.01 8.88 34.70
C GLU A 367 -8.41 8.35 33.31
N VAL A 368 -8.12 7.08 33.00
CA VAL A 368 -8.63 6.37 31.82
C VAL A 368 -10.15 6.25 31.93
N ARG A 369 -10.85 6.51 30.82
CA ARG A 369 -12.30 6.48 30.70
C ARG A 369 -12.67 5.77 29.40
N ARG A 370 -13.87 5.22 29.36
CA ARG A 370 -14.46 4.78 28.08
C ARG A 370 -14.62 6.00 27.19
N CYS A 371 -14.32 5.88 25.90
CA CYS A 371 -14.48 7.00 24.96
C CYS A 371 -15.94 7.44 24.75
N SER A 372 -16.92 6.71 25.29
CA SER A 372 -18.32 7.13 25.38
C SER A 372 -18.62 8.06 26.56
N GLU A 373 -17.68 8.23 27.49
CA GLU A 373 -17.78 9.16 28.61
C GLU A 373 -17.03 10.48 28.28
N PRO A 374 -17.39 11.61 28.91
CA PRO A 374 -16.67 12.87 28.70
C PRO A 374 -15.16 12.75 28.99
N HIS A 375 -14.32 13.02 28.00
CA HIS A 375 -12.86 12.90 28.07
C HIS A 375 -12.16 14.09 27.42
N ASP A 376 -10.94 14.38 27.87
CA ASP A 376 -10.13 15.52 27.39
C ASP A 376 -9.12 15.09 26.31
N LEU A 377 -8.76 13.80 26.28
CA LEU A 377 -7.74 13.21 25.42
C LEU A 377 -8.18 11.84 24.87
N GLU A 378 -7.89 11.58 23.59
CA GLU A 378 -8.12 10.29 22.92
C GLU A 378 -6.85 9.84 22.19
N ILE A 379 -6.39 8.60 22.44
CA ILE A 379 -5.31 7.95 21.69
C ILE A 379 -5.90 7.32 20.42
N TYR A 380 -5.70 7.97 19.28
CA TYR A 380 -6.29 7.54 18.00
C TYR A 380 -5.39 6.62 17.19
N ALA A 381 -4.09 6.54 17.52
CA ALA A 381 -3.17 5.58 16.93
C ALA A 381 -2.05 5.25 17.91
N SER A 382 -1.55 4.02 17.84
CA SER A 382 -0.33 3.58 18.52
C SER A 382 0.48 2.77 17.53
N GLY A 383 1.80 2.89 17.56
CA GLY A 383 2.68 2.11 16.69
C GLY A 383 4.05 1.88 17.29
N ASP A 384 4.63 0.74 16.97
CA ASP A 384 6.01 0.43 17.33
C ASP A 384 6.96 0.95 16.23
N PRO A 385 7.94 1.82 16.54
CA PRO A 385 8.93 2.30 15.58
C PRO A 385 9.77 1.19 14.93
N PHE A 386 9.82 0.00 15.52
CA PHE A 386 10.67 -1.12 15.10
C PHE A 386 9.89 -2.41 14.75
N GLY A 387 8.56 -2.41 14.88
CA GLY A 387 7.67 -3.53 14.56
C GLY A 387 7.61 -4.63 15.64
N SER A 388 6.56 -5.45 15.61
CA SER A 388 6.18 -6.37 16.71
C SER A 388 7.01 -7.67 16.83
N GLY A 389 8.30 -7.65 16.49
CA GLY A 389 9.20 -8.80 16.64
C GLY A 389 10.23 -8.55 17.73
N SER A 390 10.15 -9.30 18.85
CA SER A 390 11.08 -9.32 20.00
C SER A 390 11.86 -8.00 20.19
N THR A 391 11.16 -6.99 20.72
CA THR A 391 11.65 -5.61 20.89
C THR A 391 12.52 -5.44 22.15
N ASN A 392 12.78 -6.53 22.87
CA ASN A 392 13.37 -6.50 24.21
C ASN A 392 14.88 -6.23 24.22
N ASP A 393 15.55 -6.25 23.06
CA ASP A 393 17.01 -6.02 22.94
C ASP A 393 17.37 -4.78 22.10
N ILE A 394 16.40 -3.91 21.80
CA ILE A 394 16.66 -2.69 21.02
C ILE A 394 17.18 -1.60 21.96
N ALA A 395 18.37 -1.07 21.67
CA ALA A 395 18.92 0.09 22.36
C ALA A 395 18.01 1.31 22.17
N TYR A 396 17.92 2.18 23.17
CA TYR A 396 17.11 3.39 23.08
C TYR A 396 17.61 4.25 21.89
N PRO A 397 16.75 4.54 20.90
CA PRO A 397 17.16 5.29 19.70
C PRO A 397 17.42 6.77 19.97
N GLY A 398 16.94 7.28 21.11
CA GLY A 398 17.00 8.70 21.44
C GLY A 398 15.66 9.40 21.20
N GLU A 399 15.33 10.32 22.10
CA GLU A 399 14.03 11.00 22.14
C GLU A 399 13.75 11.79 20.86
N ALA A 400 14.76 12.47 20.32
CA ALA A 400 14.64 13.25 19.09
C ALA A 400 14.37 12.38 17.85
N GLU A 401 14.75 11.10 17.87
CA GLU A 401 14.44 10.18 16.76
C GLU A 401 13.00 9.67 16.87
N LEU A 402 12.60 9.29 18.08
CA LEU A 402 11.23 8.87 18.37
C LEU A 402 10.24 10.00 18.13
N ALA A 403 10.58 11.23 18.49
CA ALA A 403 9.73 12.39 18.26
C ALA A 403 9.48 12.61 16.77
N ARG A 404 10.53 12.54 15.94
CA ARG A 404 10.38 12.65 14.47
C ARG A 404 9.50 11.56 13.88
N PHE A 405 9.64 10.33 14.37
CA PHE A 405 8.80 9.22 13.95
C PHE A 405 7.33 9.44 14.38
N GLY A 406 7.12 9.85 15.63
CA GLY A 406 5.80 10.16 16.18
C GLY A 406 5.11 11.29 15.43
N GLU A 407 5.77 12.43 15.23
CA GLU A 407 5.23 13.57 14.47
C GLU A 407 4.77 13.13 13.07
N GLY A 408 5.61 12.38 12.35
CA GLY A 408 5.26 11.87 11.03
C GLY A 408 4.09 10.88 11.04
N MET A 409 4.09 9.93 11.96
CA MET A 409 3.02 8.95 12.14
C MET A 409 1.70 9.66 12.47
N CYS A 410 1.71 10.51 13.49
CA CYS A 410 0.52 11.18 14.00
C CYS A 410 -0.07 12.14 12.98
N ALA A 411 0.76 12.90 12.26
CA ALA A 411 0.30 13.75 11.16
C ALA A 411 -0.34 12.93 10.03
N ALA A 412 0.26 11.79 9.65
CA ALA A 412 -0.28 10.92 8.61
C ALA A 412 -1.65 10.33 8.99
N TYR A 413 -1.79 9.81 10.21
CA TYR A 413 -3.07 9.30 10.69
C TYR A 413 -4.09 10.43 10.89
N PHE A 414 -3.68 11.61 11.37
CA PHE A 414 -4.57 12.75 11.53
C PHE A 414 -5.12 13.24 10.20
N ALA A 415 -4.30 13.28 9.15
CA ALA A 415 -4.71 13.67 7.80
C ALA A 415 -5.60 12.61 7.10
N SER A 416 -5.59 11.35 7.57
CA SER A 416 -6.37 10.26 7.00
C SER A 416 -7.86 10.28 7.37
N ASP A 417 -8.63 9.33 6.85
CA ASP A 417 -10.05 9.15 7.20
C ASP A 417 -10.24 8.48 8.57
N LYS A 418 -9.16 8.26 9.33
CA LYS A 418 -9.25 7.74 10.71
C LYS A 418 -9.92 8.70 11.67
N ILE A 419 -9.81 10.01 11.44
CA ILE A 419 -10.48 11.05 12.23
C ILE A 419 -11.49 11.74 11.33
N VAL A 420 -12.77 11.46 11.56
CA VAL A 420 -13.88 11.96 10.73
C VAL A 420 -14.57 13.12 11.43
N LEU A 421 -13.95 14.30 11.31
CA LEU A 421 -14.54 15.57 11.75
C LEU A 421 -14.34 16.63 10.65
N PRO A 422 -15.42 17.16 10.04
CA PRO A 422 -15.31 18.26 9.10
C PRO A 422 -14.61 19.46 9.74
N GLY A 423 -13.54 19.96 9.11
CA GLY A 423 -12.75 21.05 9.67
C GLY A 423 -11.88 20.65 10.87
N LYS A 424 -11.48 19.37 10.97
CA LYS A 424 -10.63 18.85 12.06
C LYS A 424 -9.39 19.70 12.34
N ASP A 425 -8.78 20.30 11.34
CA ASP A 425 -7.58 21.15 11.51
C ASP A 425 -7.85 22.40 12.37
N ALA A 426 -9.07 22.94 12.30
CA ALA A 426 -9.47 24.09 13.12
C ALA A 426 -10.03 23.65 14.49
N ALA A 427 -10.73 22.52 14.54
CA ALA A 427 -11.45 22.06 15.71
C ALA A 427 -10.60 21.25 16.69
N LEU A 428 -9.54 20.60 16.22
CA LEU A 428 -8.75 19.66 17.00
C LEU A 428 -7.29 20.10 17.11
N ARG A 429 -6.64 19.53 18.12
CA ARG A 429 -5.19 19.50 18.27
C ARG A 429 -4.75 18.05 18.40
N TYR A 430 -3.57 17.73 17.88
CA TYR A 430 -2.99 16.40 18.01
C TYR A 430 -1.49 16.48 18.31
N GLY A 431 -0.93 15.44 18.89
CA GLY A 431 0.51 15.35 19.10
C GLY A 431 0.97 13.90 19.30
N ALA A 432 2.28 13.74 19.37
CA ALA A 432 2.91 12.46 19.66
C ALA A 432 3.29 12.35 21.15
N LEU A 433 3.17 11.15 21.70
CA LEU A 433 3.74 10.74 22.98
C LEU A 433 4.76 9.64 22.72
N VAL A 434 6.00 9.86 23.17
CA VAL A 434 7.13 8.94 22.94
C VAL A 434 7.70 8.45 24.27
N PRO A 435 8.23 7.22 24.35
CA PRO A 435 8.77 6.72 25.61
C PRO A 435 10.06 7.46 25.97
N SER A 436 10.23 7.77 27.26
CA SER A 436 11.50 8.22 27.83
C SER A 436 12.55 7.10 27.80
N GLU A 437 13.83 7.47 27.88
CA GLU A 437 14.95 6.52 27.94
C GLU A 437 14.79 5.51 29.08
N ARG A 438 14.37 6.00 30.25
CA ARG A 438 14.19 5.16 31.43
C ARG A 438 12.97 4.24 31.31
N SER A 439 11.87 4.71 30.72
CA SER A 439 10.74 3.83 30.37
C SER A 439 11.17 2.72 29.41
N TRP A 440 11.96 3.06 28.39
CA TRP A 440 12.50 2.12 27.42
C TRP A 440 13.41 1.07 28.07
N GLU A 441 14.25 1.48 29.01
CA GLU A 441 15.17 0.62 29.75
C GLU A 441 14.51 -0.30 30.75
N LEU A 442 13.47 0.17 31.45
CA LEU A 442 12.73 -0.65 32.40
C LEU A 442 12.14 -1.88 31.70
N LYS A 443 11.55 -1.70 30.50
CA LYS A 443 11.04 -2.83 29.70
C LYS A 443 12.13 -3.84 29.32
N ARG A 444 13.33 -3.36 28.94
CA ARG A 444 14.48 -4.26 28.65
C ARG A 444 14.88 -5.11 29.86
N GLN A 445 14.73 -4.57 31.08
CA GLN A 445 15.12 -5.25 32.31
C GLN A 445 14.04 -6.18 32.85
N THR A 446 12.76 -5.90 32.59
CA THR A 446 11.62 -6.69 33.08
C THR A 446 11.13 -7.74 32.08
N ALA A 447 11.61 -7.71 30.84
CA ALA A 447 11.31 -8.70 29.81
C ALA A 447 11.92 -10.08 30.17
N THR A 448 11.21 -10.88 30.95
CA THR A 448 11.46 -12.33 31.09
C THR A 448 10.77 -13.10 29.96
N ASP A 449 11.36 -14.24 29.55
CA ASP A 449 11.00 -15.04 28.37
C ASP A 449 9.54 -15.57 28.28
N ASP A 450 8.65 -15.26 29.22
CA ASP A 450 7.32 -15.89 29.34
C ASP A 450 6.12 -14.92 29.50
N ASP A 451 6.32 -13.59 29.50
CA ASP A 451 5.21 -12.64 29.60
C ASP A 451 4.73 -12.19 28.22
N SER A 452 3.86 -13.00 27.62
CA SER A 452 3.14 -12.67 26.37
C SER A 452 1.90 -11.78 26.59
N ASP A 453 1.58 -11.43 27.85
CA ASP A 453 0.30 -10.81 28.20
C ASP A 453 0.39 -9.60 29.15
N SER A 454 1.58 -9.05 29.45
CA SER A 454 1.65 -7.84 30.29
C SER A 454 2.62 -6.75 29.78
N ASP A 455 2.00 -5.59 29.51
CA ASP A 455 2.57 -4.26 29.33
C ASP A 455 3.14 -3.86 27.95
N ASP A 456 2.20 -3.70 26.99
CA ASP A 456 2.41 -3.25 25.62
C ASP A 456 2.78 -1.75 25.45
N GLY A 457 2.89 -0.99 26.54
CA GLY A 457 2.97 0.48 26.48
C GLY A 457 4.38 1.08 26.52
N ALA A 458 5.41 0.37 27.01
CA ALA A 458 6.65 1.05 27.43
C ALA A 458 7.64 1.45 26.29
N GLN A 459 7.42 0.98 25.06
CA GLN A 459 8.25 1.28 23.87
C GLN A 459 7.42 1.81 22.67
N ALA A 460 6.11 1.96 22.84
CA ALA A 460 5.22 2.36 21.76
C ALA A 460 5.21 3.87 21.55
N VAL A 461 4.95 4.32 20.34
CA VAL A 461 4.65 5.73 20.07
C VAL A 461 3.15 5.89 19.94
N HIS A 462 2.58 6.83 20.67
CA HIS A 462 1.15 7.07 20.72
C HIS A 462 0.80 8.42 20.10
N CYS A 463 -0.29 8.46 19.36
CA CYS A 463 -0.86 9.67 18.80
C CYS A 463 -2.12 10.03 19.54
N TYR A 464 -2.15 11.22 20.13
CA TYR A 464 -3.30 11.73 20.86
C TYR A 464 -3.97 12.87 20.12
N LEU A 465 -5.28 13.00 20.30
CA LEU A 465 -6.05 14.16 19.88
C LEU A 465 -6.84 14.75 21.04
N ARG A 466 -7.18 16.03 20.92
CA ARG A 466 -8.07 16.77 21.81
C ARG A 466 -8.76 17.92 21.06
N THR A 467 -9.77 18.53 21.66
CA THR A 467 -10.37 19.74 21.11
C THR A 467 -9.43 20.95 21.25
N ALA A 468 -9.49 21.86 20.28
CA ALA A 468 -8.69 23.08 20.28
C ALA A 468 -9.14 24.08 21.36
N ASP A 469 -10.43 24.09 21.71
CA ASP A 469 -11.03 24.98 22.72
C ASP A 469 -11.01 24.40 24.15
N GLY A 470 -10.53 23.17 24.31
CA GLY A 470 -10.45 22.48 25.60
C GLY A 470 -11.79 21.91 26.10
N THR A 471 -12.81 21.86 25.25
CA THR A 471 -14.07 21.18 25.57
C THR A 471 -13.90 19.66 25.56
N ARG A 472 -14.63 18.96 26.44
CA ARG A 472 -14.59 17.50 26.50
C ARG A 472 -15.28 16.88 25.30
N LEU A 473 -14.66 15.87 24.72
CA LEU A 473 -15.28 14.96 23.79
C LEU A 473 -16.24 14.04 24.54
N THR A 474 -17.41 13.77 23.97
CA THR A 474 -18.41 12.85 24.55
C THR A 474 -18.55 11.56 23.75
N THR A 475 -17.79 11.43 22.67
CA THR A 475 -17.72 10.25 21.82
C THR A 475 -16.33 10.19 21.19
N SER A 476 -15.89 8.99 20.82
CA SER A 476 -14.64 8.79 20.09
C SER A 476 -14.72 9.43 18.70
N LEU A 477 -13.70 10.19 18.33
CA LEU A 477 -13.54 10.75 16.99
C LEU A 477 -12.68 9.84 16.09
N ALA A 478 -11.90 8.93 16.68
CA ALA A 478 -11.19 7.90 15.96
C ALA A 478 -12.16 6.81 15.52
N THR A 479 -12.25 6.54 14.23
CA THR A 479 -13.03 5.41 13.76
C THR A 479 -12.24 4.13 14.02
N GLY A 480 -12.75 3.26 14.89
CA GLY A 480 -12.20 1.93 15.18
C GLY A 480 -12.19 1.01 13.97
#